data_AF-A0A4Q7MSD7-F1
#
_entry.id   AF-A0A4Q7MSD7-F1
#
_cell.length_a   1.000
_cell.length_b   1.000
_cell.length_c   1.000
_cell.angle_alpha   90.00
_cell.angle_beta   90.00
_cell.angle_gamma   90.00
#
_symmetry.space_group_name_H-M   'P 1'
#
loop_
_entity.id
_entity.type
_entity.pdbx_description
1 polymer ?
#
loop_
_entity_poly.entity_id
_entity_poly.type
_entity_poly.pdbx_seq_one_letter_code
_entity_poly.pdbx_strand_id
1 'polypeptide(L)'
;MGSGRRQIIKQIDELNHRISNTRKIVSEEKLDPEDQKVTKAECLPIVAALEKKLFELPEQERGIEGLLKRGVEKLMAIDKTYVRGSIEEKRIIIVSIFPEKLTFDGTQYRTTRINEAVGRIYTTSLHFSAQKNRKADNICCFPVW
;
A
#
# COMPACT_ATOMS: atom_id res chain seq x y z
N MET A 1 -5.45 5.37 -8.74
CA MET A 1 -6.86 5.52 -8.33
C MET A 1 -7.01 6.34 -7.03
N GLY A 2 -6.39 7.53 -6.92
CA GLY A 2 -6.56 8.43 -5.76
C GLY A 2 -7.40 9.69 -6.05
N SER A 3 -7.89 9.82 -7.28
CA SER A 3 -8.55 11.05 -7.76
C SER A 3 -9.97 11.22 -7.20
N GLY A 4 -10.78 10.16 -7.22
CA GLY A 4 -12.19 10.21 -6.78
C GLY A 4 -12.37 10.57 -5.30
N ARG A 5 -11.55 10.01 -4.39
CA ARG A 5 -11.58 10.36 -2.97
C ARG A 5 -11.25 11.83 -2.70
N ARG A 6 -10.22 12.35 -3.37
CA ARG A 6 -9.81 13.76 -3.22
C ARG A 6 -10.91 14.70 -3.70
N GLN A 7 -11.64 14.31 -4.75
CA GLN A 7 -12.78 15.09 -5.25
C GLN A 7 -13.94 15.11 -4.25
N ILE A 8 -14.27 13.97 -3.63
CA ILE A 8 -15.33 13.89 -2.62
C ILE A 8 -14.99 14.73 -1.38
N ILE A 9 -13.74 14.70 -0.92
CA ILE A 9 -13.28 15.52 0.22
C ILE A 9 -13.40 17.01 -0.11
N LYS A 10 -12.97 17.44 -1.30
CA LYS A 10 -13.11 18.84 -1.74
C LYS A 10 -14.58 19.30 -1.77
N GLN A 11 -15.49 18.44 -2.23
CA GLN A 11 -16.93 18.75 -2.26
C GLN A 11 -17.53 18.87 -0.86
N ILE A 12 -17.10 18.04 0.10
CA ILE A 12 -17.51 18.15 1.50
C ILE A 12 -17.01 19.48 2.09
N ASP A 13 -15.75 19.83 1.85
CA ASP A 13 -15.15 21.08 2.35
C ASP A 13 -15.87 22.32 1.78
N GLU A 14 -16.22 22.31 0.51
CA GLU A 14 -16.91 23.41 -0.16
C GLU A 14 -18.35 23.61 0.38
N LEU A 15 -19.08 22.52 0.63
CA LEU A 15 -20.40 22.57 1.26
C LEU A 15 -20.34 23.04 2.71
N ASN A 16 -19.36 22.57 3.49
CA ASN A 16 -19.14 23.03 4.86
C ASN A 16 -18.74 24.52 4.91
N HIS A 17 -17.90 24.95 3.96
CA HIS A 17 -17.53 26.35 3.81
C HIS A 17 -18.75 27.22 3.46
N ARG A 18 -19.65 26.74 2.60
CA ARG A 18 -20.92 27.44 2.29
C ARG A 18 -21.81 27.57 3.53
N ILE A 19 -22.00 26.51 4.31
CA ILE A 19 -22.76 26.55 5.58
C ILE A 19 -22.14 27.54 6.57
N SER A 20 -20.81 27.52 6.71
CA SER A 20 -20.06 28.45 7.57
C SER A 20 -20.23 29.90 7.12
N ASN A 21 -20.14 30.18 5.82
CA ASN A 21 -20.26 31.53 5.29
C ASN A 21 -21.69 32.08 5.45
N THR A 22 -22.72 31.29 5.15
CA THR A 22 -24.10 31.69 5.41
C THR A 22 -24.34 31.95 6.91
N ARG A 23 -23.72 31.16 7.81
CA ARG A 23 -23.76 31.44 9.26
C ARG A 23 -23.12 32.78 9.62
N LYS A 24 -21.98 33.12 9.02
CA LYS A 24 -21.31 34.43 9.24
C LYS A 24 -22.17 35.59 8.75
N ILE A 25 -22.73 35.49 7.56
CA ILE A 25 -23.54 36.58 6.97
C ILE A 25 -24.85 36.81 7.74
N VAL A 26 -25.50 35.75 8.23
CA VAL A 26 -26.68 35.84 9.11
C VAL A 26 -26.32 36.48 10.46
N SER A 27 -25.12 36.21 10.98
CA SER A 27 -24.63 36.84 12.21
C SER A 27 -24.34 38.34 12.03
N GLU A 28 -24.13 38.80 10.79
CA GLU A 28 -24.01 40.22 10.42
C GLU A 28 -25.37 40.89 10.14
N GLU A 29 -26.50 40.24 10.46
CA GLU A 29 -27.88 40.75 10.27
C GLU A 29 -28.27 41.07 8.80
N LYS A 30 -27.46 40.65 7.82
CA LYS A 30 -27.68 40.93 6.39
C LYS A 30 -28.62 39.97 5.68
N LEU A 31 -29.06 38.89 6.34
CA LEU A 31 -29.86 37.81 5.76
C LEU A 31 -30.85 37.27 6.79
N ASP A 32 -32.00 36.80 6.31
CA ASP A 32 -33.06 36.28 7.16
C ASP A 32 -32.67 34.89 7.75
N PRO A 33 -32.95 34.61 9.04
CA PRO A 33 -32.67 33.33 9.65
C PRO A 33 -33.35 32.13 8.98
N GLU A 34 -34.44 32.31 8.20
CA GLU A 34 -35.03 31.22 7.42
C GLU A 34 -34.14 30.79 6.24
N ASP A 35 -33.46 31.72 5.57
CA ASP A 35 -32.51 31.39 4.48
C ASP A 35 -31.35 30.51 4.99
N GLN A 36 -30.98 30.68 6.27
CA GLN A 36 -30.01 29.81 6.93
C GLN A 36 -30.53 28.39 7.12
N LYS A 37 -31.81 28.24 7.51
CA LYS A 37 -32.43 26.92 7.70
C LYS A 37 -32.54 26.18 6.38
N VAL A 38 -32.96 26.88 5.32
CA VAL A 38 -33.03 26.32 3.96
C VAL A 38 -31.65 25.87 3.49
N THR A 39 -30.63 26.73 3.57
CA THR A 39 -29.27 26.39 3.13
C THR A 39 -28.69 25.19 3.89
N LYS A 40 -28.95 25.08 5.21
CA LYS A 40 -28.53 23.93 6.02
C LYS A 40 -29.28 22.66 5.62
N ALA A 41 -30.60 22.74 5.45
CA ALA A 41 -31.44 21.62 5.07
C ALA A 41 -31.06 21.03 3.70
N GLU A 42 -30.57 21.85 2.77
CA GLU A 42 -30.07 21.41 1.48
C GLU A 42 -28.65 20.80 1.55
N CYS A 43 -27.73 21.42 2.30
CA CYS A 43 -26.33 21.00 2.30
C CYS A 43 -26.05 19.76 3.17
N LEU A 44 -26.70 19.64 4.33
CA LEU A 44 -26.51 18.53 5.27
C LEU A 44 -26.77 17.13 4.68
N PRO A 45 -27.87 16.87 3.95
CA PRO A 45 -28.10 15.55 3.36
C PRO A 45 -27.07 15.21 2.28
N ILE A 46 -26.58 16.21 1.55
CA ILE A 46 -25.53 16.03 0.52
C ILE A 46 -24.20 15.68 1.19
N VAL A 47 -23.84 16.37 2.28
CA VAL A 47 -22.65 16.04 3.08
C VAL A 47 -22.74 14.62 3.62
N ALA A 48 -23.86 14.23 4.23
CA ALA A 48 -24.06 12.88 4.76
C ALA A 48 -23.97 11.80 3.66
N ALA A 49 -24.52 12.07 2.47
CA ALA A 49 -24.41 11.16 1.33
C ALA A 49 -22.97 11.05 0.79
N LEU A 50 -22.23 12.15 0.76
CA LEU A 50 -20.82 12.17 0.34
C LEU A 50 -19.90 11.49 1.36
N GLU A 51 -20.15 11.65 2.65
CA GLU A 51 -19.44 10.94 3.72
C GLU A 51 -19.67 9.43 3.66
N LYS A 52 -20.92 9.01 3.43
CA LYS A 52 -21.25 7.59 3.21
C LYS A 52 -20.52 7.04 1.99
N LYS A 53 -20.52 7.77 0.86
CA LYS A 53 -19.74 7.39 -0.33
C LYS A 53 -18.23 7.34 -0.06
N LEU A 54 -17.71 8.22 0.80
CA LEU A 54 -16.30 8.22 1.18
C LEU A 54 -15.93 7.00 2.02
N PHE A 55 -16.84 6.56 2.89
CA PHE A 55 -16.71 5.36 3.72
C PHE A 55 -16.81 4.07 2.88
N GLU A 56 -17.71 4.01 1.90
CA GLU A 56 -17.91 2.85 1.02
C GLU A 56 -16.75 2.63 0.04
N LEU A 57 -15.96 3.65 -0.27
CA LEU A 57 -14.79 3.48 -1.12
C LEU A 57 -13.76 2.59 -0.40
N PRO A 58 -13.12 1.61 -1.07
CA PRO A 58 -12.14 0.74 -0.43
C PRO A 58 -10.97 1.60 0.05
N GLU A 59 -10.71 1.62 1.37
CA GLU A 59 -9.63 2.41 1.93
C GLU A 59 -8.35 2.10 1.16
N GLN A 60 -7.81 3.10 0.46
CA GLN A 60 -6.48 2.94 -0.09
C GLN A 60 -5.60 2.83 1.15
N GLU A 61 -5.11 1.63 1.44
CA GLU A 61 -4.15 1.30 2.50
C GLU A 61 -3.04 2.36 2.55
N ARG A 62 -3.30 3.45 3.28
CA ARG A 62 -2.48 4.66 3.38
C ARG A 62 -1.76 4.73 4.72
N GLY A 63 -1.88 3.66 5.52
CA GLY A 63 -1.05 3.42 6.69
C GLY A 63 0.16 2.53 6.34
N ILE A 64 1.20 2.65 7.15
CA ILE A 64 2.39 1.77 7.10
C ILE A 64 1.96 0.30 7.16
N GLU A 65 0.95 -0.03 7.97
CA GLU A 65 0.41 -1.38 8.09
C GLU A 65 -0.12 -1.94 6.77
N GLY A 66 -0.90 -1.17 6.02
CA GLY A 66 -1.41 -1.62 4.73
C GLY A 66 -0.30 -1.72 3.67
N LEU A 67 0.67 -0.81 3.69
CA LEU A 67 1.85 -0.93 2.83
C LEU A 67 2.67 -2.19 3.16
N LEU A 68 2.84 -2.51 4.44
CA LEU A 68 3.51 -3.71 4.91
C LEU A 68 2.73 -4.96 4.49
N LYS A 69 1.43 -5.02 4.75
CA LYS A 69 0.56 -6.15 4.37
C LYS A 69 0.66 -6.43 2.87
N ARG A 70 0.47 -5.40 2.04
CA ARG A 70 0.60 -5.51 0.58
C ARG A 70 2.02 -5.91 0.16
N GLY A 71 3.05 -5.40 0.84
CA GLY A 71 4.44 -5.77 0.60
C GLY A 71 4.68 -7.25 0.87
N VAL A 72 4.21 -7.75 2.02
CA VAL A 72 4.31 -9.16 2.41
C VAL A 72 3.53 -10.06 1.45
N GLU A 73 2.30 -9.70 1.11
CA GLU A 73 1.48 -10.46 0.15
C GLU A 73 2.18 -10.58 -1.21
N LYS A 74 2.80 -9.51 -1.69
CA LYS A 74 3.59 -9.53 -2.92
C LYS A 74 4.82 -10.42 -2.80
N LEU A 75 5.57 -10.32 -1.70
CA LEU A 75 6.73 -11.18 -1.44
C LEU A 75 6.34 -12.67 -1.45
N MET A 76 5.19 -13.01 -0.83
CA MET A 76 4.66 -14.39 -0.80
C MET A 76 4.21 -14.91 -2.17
N ALA A 77 3.94 -14.02 -3.13
CA ALA A 77 3.50 -14.37 -4.46
C ALA A 77 4.61 -14.28 -5.53
N ILE A 78 5.86 -13.96 -5.15
CA ILE A 78 6.98 -13.79 -6.08
C ILE A 78 7.18 -15.03 -6.96
N ASP A 79 7.04 -16.23 -6.40
CA ASP A 79 7.14 -17.50 -7.11
C ASP A 79 6.14 -17.57 -8.28
N LYS A 80 4.86 -17.30 -8.00
CA LYS A 80 3.77 -17.34 -8.97
C LYS A 80 3.92 -16.22 -10.00
N THR A 81 4.31 -15.02 -9.55
CA THR A 81 4.53 -13.87 -10.42
C THR A 81 5.73 -14.08 -11.33
N TYR A 82 6.80 -14.74 -10.88
CA TYR A 82 7.96 -15.05 -11.72
C TYR A 82 7.62 -16.08 -12.80
N VAL A 83 6.84 -17.11 -12.46
CA VAL A 83 6.44 -18.15 -13.43
C VAL A 83 5.51 -17.57 -14.50
N ARG A 84 4.49 -16.81 -14.08
CA ARG A 84 3.44 -16.28 -14.96
C ARG A 84 3.76 -14.95 -15.62
N GLY A 85 4.75 -14.23 -15.09
CA GLY A 85 5.09 -12.87 -15.52
C GLY A 85 5.74 -12.82 -16.90
N SER A 86 5.68 -11.64 -17.49
CA SER A 86 6.42 -11.26 -18.69
C SER A 86 7.93 -11.22 -18.44
N ILE A 87 8.73 -11.18 -19.51
CA ILE A 87 10.21 -11.09 -19.40
C ILE A 87 10.63 -9.86 -18.59
N GLU A 88 9.93 -8.73 -18.74
CA GLU A 88 10.25 -7.50 -18.01
C GLU A 88 9.96 -7.66 -16.51
N GLU A 89 8.82 -8.25 -16.14
CA GLU A 89 8.49 -8.53 -14.73
C GLU A 89 9.48 -9.49 -14.09
N LYS A 90 9.89 -10.54 -14.82
CA LYS A 90 10.95 -11.46 -14.37
C LYS A 90 12.26 -10.75 -14.12
N ARG A 91 12.66 -9.84 -15.02
CA ARG A 91 13.87 -9.02 -14.86
C ARG A 91 13.77 -8.15 -13.62
N ILE A 92 12.64 -7.49 -13.39
CA ILE A 92 12.42 -6.63 -12.20
C ILE A 92 12.56 -7.46 -10.92
N ILE A 93 11.99 -8.66 -10.88
CA ILE A 93 12.11 -9.58 -9.73
C ILE A 93 13.59 -9.95 -9.50
N ILE A 94 14.30 -10.35 -10.56
CA ILE A 94 15.72 -10.72 -10.48
C ILE A 94 16.56 -9.56 -9.97
N VAL A 95 16.37 -8.35 -10.51
CA VAL A 95 17.10 -7.14 -10.09
C VAL A 95 16.75 -6.73 -8.65
N SER A 96 15.53 -7.05 -8.18
CA SER A 96 15.14 -6.78 -6.79
C SER A 96 15.85 -7.70 -5.80
N ILE A 97 16.14 -8.95 -6.21
CA ILE A 97 16.86 -9.96 -5.41
C ILE A 97 18.37 -9.76 -5.50
N PHE A 98 18.88 -9.43 -6.68
CA PHE A 98 20.29 -9.25 -6.98
C PHE A 98 20.54 -7.82 -7.45
N PRO A 99 20.97 -6.92 -6.54
CA PRO A 99 21.15 -5.50 -6.85
C PRO A 99 22.34 -5.24 -7.79
N GLU A 100 23.25 -6.20 -7.93
CA GLU A 100 24.47 -6.08 -8.73
C GLU A 100 24.32 -6.75 -10.10
N LYS A 101 25.16 -6.34 -11.05
CA LYS A 101 25.12 -6.88 -12.42
C LYS A 101 25.49 -8.36 -12.41
N LEU A 102 24.74 -9.15 -13.17
CA LEU A 102 25.10 -10.53 -13.48
C LEU A 102 26.36 -10.55 -14.34
N THR A 103 27.48 -10.99 -13.78
CA THR A 103 28.73 -11.18 -14.53
C THR A 103 28.86 -12.64 -14.95
N PHE A 104 29.05 -12.86 -16.25
CA PHE A 104 29.32 -14.18 -16.81
C PHE A 104 30.82 -14.34 -17.03
N ASP A 105 31.41 -15.33 -16.37
CA ASP A 105 32.85 -15.60 -16.39
C ASP A 105 33.21 -16.75 -17.36
N GLY A 106 32.46 -16.88 -18.46
CA GLY A 106 32.68 -17.92 -19.48
C GLY A 106 32.22 -19.35 -19.08
N THR A 107 32.11 -19.66 -17.79
CA THR A 107 31.67 -20.98 -17.28
C THR A 107 30.47 -20.91 -16.36
N GLN A 108 30.33 -19.84 -15.57
CA GLN A 108 29.23 -19.69 -14.61
C GLN A 108 28.76 -18.23 -14.56
N TYR A 109 27.49 -18.05 -14.21
CA TYR A 109 26.93 -16.74 -13.85
C TYR A 109 27.14 -16.54 -12.35
N ARG A 110 27.93 -15.53 -11.97
CA ARG A 110 28.06 -15.12 -10.57
C ARG A 110 27.20 -13.89 -10.30
N THR A 111 26.36 -13.98 -9.27
CA THR A 111 25.80 -12.81 -8.58
C THR A 111 26.74 -12.49 -7.43
N THR A 112 27.31 -11.29 -7.43
CA THR A 112 28.27 -10.85 -6.41
C THR A 112 27.61 -10.60 -5.05
N ARG A 113 26.30 -10.29 -5.03
CA ARG A 113 25.59 -9.94 -3.78
C ARG A 113 24.09 -10.21 -3.86
N ILE A 114 23.53 -10.75 -2.78
CA ILE A 114 22.08 -10.87 -2.54
C ILE A 114 21.60 -9.65 -1.75
N ASN A 115 20.40 -9.15 -2.06
CA ASN A 115 19.75 -8.11 -1.28
C ASN A 115 19.62 -8.54 0.20
N GLU A 116 20.06 -7.68 1.13
CA GLU A 116 20.08 -7.97 2.56
C GLU A 116 18.72 -8.36 3.12
N ALA A 117 17.63 -7.76 2.64
CA ALA A 117 16.28 -8.11 3.06
C ALA A 117 15.95 -9.57 2.69
N VAL A 118 16.31 -9.99 1.48
CA VAL A 118 16.12 -11.37 1.01
C VAL A 118 17.03 -12.33 1.76
N GLY A 119 18.29 -11.94 1.99
CA GLY A 119 19.25 -12.71 2.79
C GLY A 119 18.72 -12.99 4.20
N ARG A 120 18.18 -11.96 4.89
CA ARG A 120 17.58 -12.12 6.22
C ARG A 120 16.37 -13.05 6.22
N ILE A 121 15.50 -12.96 5.21
CA ILE A 121 14.35 -13.87 5.04
C ILE A 121 14.83 -15.32 4.90
N TYR A 122 15.87 -15.55 4.08
CA TYR A 122 16.43 -16.88 3.85
C TYR A 122 17.12 -17.48 5.08
N THR A 123 17.91 -16.70 5.81
CA THR A 123 18.54 -17.17 7.07
C THR A 123 17.48 -17.48 8.13
N THR A 124 16.44 -16.66 8.20
CA THR A 124 15.33 -16.86 9.15
C THR A 124 14.58 -18.16 8.86
N SER A 125 14.29 -18.47 7.60
CA SER A 125 13.63 -19.72 7.22
C SER A 125 14.49 -20.96 7.50
N LEU A 126 15.82 -20.86 7.34
CA LEU A 126 16.77 -21.91 7.75
C LEU A 126 16.79 -22.13 9.27
N HIS A 127 16.74 -21.07 10.07
CA HIS A 127 16.67 -21.19 11.53
C HIS A 127 15.38 -21.89 11.97
N PHE A 128 14.24 -21.54 11.36
CA PHE A 128 12.95 -22.19 11.64
C PHE A 128 12.90 -23.65 11.17
N SER A 129 13.53 -24.01 10.05
CA SER A 129 13.58 -25.40 9.59
C SER A 129 14.51 -26.28 10.45
N ALA A 130 15.64 -25.73 10.91
CA ALA A 130 16.55 -26.40 11.83
C ALA A 130 15.89 -26.71 13.19
N GLN A 131 15.02 -25.82 13.68
CA GLN A 131 14.31 -26.02 14.93
C GLN A 131 13.20 -27.10 14.83
N LYS A 132 12.65 -27.31 13.63
CA LYS A 132 11.66 -28.38 13.34
C LYS A 132 12.31 -29.76 13.21
N ASN A 133 13.60 -29.82 12.83
CA ASN A 133 14.34 -31.08 12.64
C ASN A 133 15.12 -31.56 13.88
N ARG A 134 14.71 -31.17 15.09
CA ARG A 134 15.18 -31.84 16.32
C ARG A 134 14.48 -33.19 16.54
N LYS A 135 14.48 -34.03 15.50
CA LYS A 135 14.65 -35.49 15.56
C LYS A 135 15.31 -35.93 14.25
N ALA A 136 16.50 -36.48 14.39
CA ALA A 136 17.29 -37.29 13.46
C ALA A 136 17.89 -36.61 12.20
N ASP A 137 19.23 -36.52 12.28
CA ASP A 137 20.21 -36.97 11.29
C ASP A 137 20.76 -36.00 10.22
N ASN A 138 22.08 -35.83 10.36
CA ASN A 138 23.10 -35.54 9.36
C ASN A 138 23.06 -34.17 8.68
N ILE A 139 23.80 -33.26 9.32
CA ILE A 139 24.25 -31.97 8.82
C ILE A 139 25.06 -32.18 7.54
N CYS A 140 24.48 -31.85 6.38
CA CYS A 140 25.23 -31.53 5.18
C CYS A 140 25.30 -30.01 5.05
N CYS A 141 26.32 -29.42 5.67
CA CYS A 141 26.79 -28.08 5.30
C CYS A 141 27.29 -28.13 3.86
N PHE A 142 26.70 -27.35 2.96
CA PHE A 142 27.40 -26.96 1.73
C PHE A 142 28.22 -25.69 2.01
N PRO A 143 29.50 -25.66 1.61
CA PRO A 143 30.38 -24.54 1.87
C PRO A 143 29.96 -23.34 1.03
N VAL A 144 29.93 -22.19 1.67
CA VAL A 144 29.84 -20.90 1.00
C VAL A 144 31.18 -20.68 0.29
N TRP A 145 31.16 -20.66 -1.05
CA TRP A 145 32.26 -20.20 -1.91
C TRP A 145 31.79 -18.97 -2.69
#